data_AF-A0A485PXW2-F1
#
_entry.id   AF-A0A485PXW2-F1
#
_cell.length_a   1.000
_cell.length_b   1.000
_cell.length_c   1.000
_cell.angle_alpha   90.00
_cell.angle_beta   90.00
_cell.angle_gamma   90.00
#
_symmetry.space_group_name_H-M   'P 1'
#
loop_
_entity.id
_entity.type
_entity.pdbx_description
1 polymer ?
#
loop_
_entity_poly.entity_id
_entity_poly.type
_entity_poly.pdbx_seq_one_letter_code
_entity_poly.pdbx_strand_id
1 'polypeptide(L)' 'MADIQTESAYQKQLTIFQNRKRVLLGDSGKKKLPQYDKHIGLGFKTLKAFKGQIVSGVVTKMKTQKTTVIHQDYFHYI' A
#
# COMPACT_ATOMS: atom_id res chain seq x y z
N MET A 1 11.85 -7.42 4.25
CA MET A 1 11.52 -5.98 4.38
C MET A 1 12.35 -5.26 3.34
N ALA A 2 11.74 -4.54 2.40
CA ALA A 2 12.51 -3.68 1.50
C ALA A 2 12.86 -2.38 2.25
N ASP A 3 14.02 -1.82 1.95
CA ASP A 3 14.33 -0.47 2.41
C ASP A 3 13.40 0.54 1.74
N ILE A 4 12.94 1.54 2.48
CA ILE A 4 11.92 2.50 2.02
C ILE A 4 12.53 3.52 1.05
N GLN A 5 13.85 3.76 1.11
CA GLN A 5 14.53 4.83 0.38
C GLN A 5 15.56 4.29 -0.61
N THR A 6 15.08 3.66 -1.67
CA THR A 6 15.95 3.19 -2.77
C THR A 6 16.06 4.22 -3.90
N GLU A 7 15.13 5.18 -3.98
CA GLU A 7 15.07 6.22 -5.01
C GLU A 7 15.69 7.53 -4.50
N SER A 8 16.12 8.42 -5.41
CA SER A 8 16.73 9.71 -5.03
C SER A 8 15.76 10.67 -4.34
N ALA A 9 14.45 10.52 -4.55
CA ALA A 9 13.43 11.34 -3.92
C ALA A 9 12.99 10.75 -2.56
N TYR A 10 12.83 11.62 -1.56
CA TYR A 10 12.36 11.23 -0.24
C TYR A 10 10.90 10.74 -0.26
N GLN A 11 10.69 9.44 -0.04
CA GLN A 11 9.35 8.84 0.02
C GLN A 11 8.70 9.05 1.41
N LYS A 12 7.48 9.62 1.45
CA LYS A 12 6.68 9.84 2.67
C LYS A 12 5.18 9.68 2.43
N GLN A 13 4.42 9.45 3.49
CA GLN A 13 2.95 9.53 3.43
C GLN A 13 2.50 11.00 3.37
N LEU A 14 1.65 11.35 2.41
CA LEU A 14 1.19 12.74 2.22
C LEU A 14 0.43 13.29 3.42
N THR A 15 -0.41 12.48 4.07
CA THR A 15 -1.30 12.92 5.15
C THR A 15 -0.60 13.02 6.50
N ILE A 16 0.56 12.38 6.67
CA ILE A 16 1.24 12.29 7.97
C ILE A 16 2.39 13.27 8.04
N PHE A 17 2.22 14.27 8.90
CA PHE A 17 3.28 15.18 9.26
C PHE A 17 4.33 14.48 10.14
N GLN A 18 5.55 14.38 9.61
CA GLN A 18 6.66 13.67 10.27
C GLN A 18 7.35 14.51 11.35
N ASN A 19 7.36 15.84 11.21
CA ASN A 19 8.16 16.73 12.06
C ASN A 19 7.39 17.23 13.30
N ARG A 20 6.88 16.30 14.12
CA ARG A 20 6.14 16.65 15.35
C ARG A 20 7.11 17.27 16.38
N LYS A 21 6.84 18.52 16.81
CA LYS A 21 7.58 19.16 17.92
C LYS A 21 7.30 18.38 19.22
N ARG A 22 8.37 17.96 19.91
CA ARG A 22 8.27 17.28 21.21
C ARG A 22 8.12 18.35 22.30
N VAL A 23 7.09 18.22 23.13
CA VAL A 23 6.98 19.00 24.38
C VAL A 23 8.01 18.44 25.35
N LEU A 24 8.74 19.31 26.05
CA LEU A 24 9.88 18.96 26.91
C LEU A 24 9.52 18.03 28.08
N LEU A 25 8.22 17.87 28.38
CA LEU A 25 7.68 17.09 29.49
C LEU A 25 6.71 16.01 28.96
N GLY A 26 7.22 14.97 28.30
CA GLY A 26 6.40 13.87 27.82
C GLY A 26 7.24 12.78 27.15
N ASP A 27 7.16 11.56 27.71
CA ASP A 27 7.76 10.29 27.30
C ASP A 27 8.89 10.35 26.25
N SER A 28 10.12 10.11 26.71
CA SER A 28 11.37 10.00 25.96
C SER A 28 11.46 8.83 24.96
N GLY A 29 10.35 8.19 24.61
CA GLY A 29 10.29 7.12 23.63
C GLY A 29 10.33 7.65 22.20
N LYS A 30 11.17 7.07 21.33
CA LYS A 30 11.06 7.23 19.86
C LYS A 30 9.74 6.59 19.40
N LYS A 31 8.61 7.29 19.59
CA LYS A 31 7.30 6.83 19.10
C LYS A 31 7.40 6.71 17.58
N LYS A 32 7.18 5.49 17.05
CA LYS A 32 7.10 5.27 15.60
C LYS A 32 6.05 6.23 15.05
N LEU A 33 6.35 6.85 13.90
CA LEU A 33 5.38 7.70 13.24
C LEU A 33 4.11 6.89 13.01
N PRO A 34 2.92 7.46 13.30
CA PRO A 34 1.68 6.77 12.99
C PRO A 34 1.66 6.44 11.50
N GLN A 35 1.01 5.34 11.14
CA GLN A 35 0.80 4.93 9.75
C GLN A 35 -0.66 5.20 9.39
N TYR A 36 -0.90 5.79 8.23
CA TYR A 36 -2.26 6.01 7.74
C TYR A 36 -2.79 4.74 7.10
N ASP A 37 -3.85 4.17 7.69
CA ASP A 37 -4.61 3.06 7.12
C ASP A 37 -6.04 3.51 6.84
N LYS A 38 -6.56 3.18 5.65
CA LYS A 38 -7.94 3.48 5.24
C LYS A 38 -8.65 2.20 4.86
N HIS A 39 -9.80 1.93 5.48
CA HIS A 39 -10.65 0.82 5.09
C HIS A 39 -11.22 1.04 3.68
N ILE A 40 -11.23 -0.01 2.88
CA ILE A 40 -11.56 0.03 1.46
C ILE A 40 -13.06 -0.21 1.23
N GLY A 41 -13.72 -0.84 2.19
CA GLY A 41 -15.05 -1.43 2.01
C GLY A 41 -14.98 -2.82 1.36
N LEU A 42 -16.14 -3.43 1.11
CA LEU A 42 -16.29 -4.75 0.45
C LEU A 42 -15.75 -5.97 1.25
N GLY A 43 -15.54 -5.83 2.57
CA GLY A 43 -15.15 -6.95 3.44
C GLY A 43 -13.68 -7.38 3.34
N PHE A 44 -12.87 -6.74 2.50
CA PHE A 44 -11.43 -7.03 2.41
C PHE A 44 -10.66 -6.42 3.58
N LYS A 45 -9.76 -7.22 4.17
CA LYS A 45 -8.77 -6.72 5.13
C LYS A 45 -7.89 -5.68 4.43
N THR A 46 -7.69 -4.53 5.08
CA THR A 46 -7.15 -3.30 4.48
C THR A 46 -5.83 -3.51 3.70
N LEU A 47 -5.91 -3.39 2.37
CA LEU A 47 -4.82 -3.25 1.41
C LEU A 47 -5.21 -2.25 0.30
N LYS A 48 -5.16 -0.94 0.58
CA LYS A 48 -5.35 0.21 -0.35
C LYS A 48 -6.70 0.31 -1.12
N ALA A 49 -7.23 1.52 -1.25
CA ALA A 49 -8.55 1.78 -1.86
C ALA A 49 -8.66 1.28 -3.31
N PHE A 50 -9.72 0.51 -3.59
CA PHE A 50 -10.08 -0.01 -4.90
C PHE A 50 -11.35 0.69 -5.43
N LYS A 51 -11.37 1.02 -6.72
CA LYS A 51 -12.55 1.55 -7.42
C LYS A 51 -12.68 0.79 -8.74
N GLY A 52 -13.71 -0.05 -8.89
CA GLY A 52 -13.92 -0.84 -10.11
C GLY A 52 -14.58 -2.21 -9.85
N GLN A 53 -14.37 -3.15 -10.78
CA GLN A 53 -14.87 -4.53 -10.71
C GLN A 53 -13.79 -5.48 -10.20
N ILE A 54 -14.16 -6.35 -9.25
CA ILE A 54 -13.27 -7.41 -8.76
C ILE A 54 -13.22 -8.54 -9.79
N VAL A 55 -12.02 -8.92 -10.21
CA VAL A 55 -11.82 -10.02 -11.17
C VAL A 55 -10.78 -11.01 -10.61
N SER A 56 -11.00 -12.29 -10.83
CA SER A 56 -10.11 -13.39 -10.44
C SER A 56 -9.37 -13.95 -11.65
N GLY A 57 -8.13 -14.41 -11.45
CA GLY A 57 -7.34 -15.06 -12.50
C GLY A 57 -6.04 -15.65 -11.96
N VAL A 58 -5.28 -16.32 -12.84
CA VAL A 58 -4.01 -17.00 -12.48
C VAL A 58 -2.81 -16.12 -12.86
N VAL A 59 -1.83 -15.99 -11.97
CA VAL A 59 -0.58 -15.25 -12.24
C VAL A 59 0.28 -16.00 -13.25
N THR A 60 0.66 -15.35 -14.35
CA THR A 60 1.50 -15.96 -15.40
C THR A 60 2.92 -15.42 -15.47
N LYS A 61 3.13 -14.12 -15.20
CA LYS A 61 4.45 -13.48 -15.30
C LYS A 61 4.67 -12.47 -14.19
N MET A 62 5.88 -12.51 -13.62
CA MET A 62 6.37 -11.57 -12.60
C MET A 62 7.74 -11.01 -12.99
N LYS A 63 7.86 -10.48 -14.22
CA LYS A 63 9.15 -10.05 -14.78
C LYS A 63 9.53 -8.60 -14.43
N THR A 64 8.55 -7.77 -14.08
CA THR A 64 8.73 -6.34 -13.82
C THR A 64 8.51 -6.04 -12.36
N GLN A 65 9.36 -5.19 -11.76
CA GLN A 65 9.20 -4.79 -10.37
C GLN A 65 7.83 -4.11 -10.14
N LYS A 66 7.17 -4.46 -9.03
CA LYS A 66 5.85 -3.92 -8.62
C LYS A 66 4.69 -4.19 -9.59
N THR A 67 4.87 -5.03 -10.62
CA THR A 67 3.83 -5.36 -11.61
C THR A 67 3.75 -6.87 -11.85
N THR A 68 2.54 -7.41 -12.01
CA THR A 68 2.31 -8.84 -12.26
C THR A 68 1.24 -9.00 -13.35
N VAL A 69 1.44 -9.98 -14.25
CA VAL A 69 0.49 -10.29 -15.32
C VAL A 69 -0.39 -11.46 -14.90
N ILE A 70 -1.70 -11.28 -15.01
CA ILE A 70 -2.74 -12.27 -14.65
C ILE A 70 -3.46 -12.72 -15.92
N HIS A 71 -3.67 -14.02 -16.06
CA HIS A 71 -4.52 -14.61 -17.09
C HIS A 71 -5.94 -14.79 -16.57
N GLN A 72 -6.92 -14.35 -17.36
CA GLN A 72 -8.35 -14.46 -17.04
C GLN A 72 -9.00 -15.28 -18.15
N ASP A 73 -9.18 -16.57 -17.89
CA ASP A 73 -9.90 -17.47 -18.78
C ASP A 73 -11.40 -17.20 -18.72
N TYR A 74 -12.02 -17.07 -19.88
CA TYR A 74 -13.45 -16.80 -20.02
C TYR A 74 -14.06 -17.63 -21.15
N PHE A 75 -15.32 -18.00 -21.01
CA PHE A 75 -16.07 -18.72 -22.03
C PHE A 75 -16.82 -17.74 -22.93
N HIS A 76 -16.75 -17.94 -24.24
CA HIS A 76 -17.54 -17.20 -25.22
C HIS A 76 -18.84 -17.95 -25.50
N TYR A 77 -19.96 -17.22 -25.51
CA TYR A 77 -21.27 -17.75 -25.91
C TYR A 77 -21.41 -17.69 -27.44
N ILE A 78 -21.95 -18.75 -28.05
CA ILE A 78 -22.19 -18.88 -29.51
C ILE A 78 -23.66 -18.67 -29.81
#